data_AF-A0A965VQJ7-F1
#
_entry.id   AF-A0A965VQJ7-F1
#
_cell.length_a   1.000
_cell.length_b   1.000
_cell.length_c   1.000
_cell.angle_alpha   90.00
_cell.angle_beta   90.00
_cell.angle_gamma   90.00
#
_symmetry.space_group_name_H-M   'P 1'
#
loop_
_entity.id
_entity.type
_entity.pdbx_description
1 polymer ?
#
loop_
_entity_poly.entity_id
_entity_poly.type
_entity_poly.pdbx_seq_one_letter_code
_entity_poly.pdbx_strand_id
1 'polypeptide(L)'
;STRACFEAALGEASAAPRDTASSDTASRAATADLSLNILEGQSRLALAAADVVLTASGTATLETLLSQRPMVVAYKLAPLTAFLLRGLGLVKVRHFSQPNLLVGREIVPEFFQEAATPEALGAAVLHWLEQPQRLDELRDAFGRVHRDLRRGGAALAAEAVLELVESASRR
;
A
#
# COMPACT_ATOMS: atom_id res chain seq x y z
N SER A 1 -12.74 24.28 2.61
CA SER A 1 -12.44 23.79 3.97
C SER A 1 -11.76 22.44 3.81
N THR A 2 -10.44 22.46 3.65
CA THR A 2 -9.65 21.30 3.22
C THR A 2 -9.00 20.72 4.47
N ARG A 3 -9.54 19.61 4.99
CA ARG A 3 -8.94 18.88 6.10
C ARG A 3 -7.91 17.92 5.50
N ALA A 4 -6.63 18.27 5.61
CA ALA A 4 -5.56 17.33 5.31
C ALA A 4 -5.54 16.26 6.43
N CYS A 5 -6.15 15.10 6.18
CA CYS A 5 -5.95 13.91 7.02
C CYS A 5 -4.62 13.26 6.61
N PHE A 6 -3.59 13.43 7.44
CA PHE A 6 -2.36 12.65 7.33
C PHE A 6 -2.55 11.38 8.15
N GLU A 7 -2.79 10.24 7.49
CA GLU A 7 -3.09 8.98 8.16
C GLU A 7 -2.08 7.91 7.76
N ALA A 8 -1.34 7.41 8.75
CA ALA A 8 -0.44 6.28 8.60
C ALA A 8 -1.24 4.99 8.78
N ALA A 9 -1.72 4.42 7.67
CA ALA A 9 -2.28 3.07 7.69
C ALA A 9 -1.14 2.05 7.89
N LEU A 10 -0.82 1.76 9.15
CA LEU A 10 0.03 0.63 9.51
C LEU A 10 -0.77 -0.66 9.27
N GLY A 11 -0.65 -1.20 8.06
CA GLY A 11 -1.23 -2.49 7.72
C GLY A 11 -0.59 -3.61 8.53
N GLU A 12 -1.42 -4.49 9.08
CA GLU A 12 -1.00 -5.68 9.83
C GLU A 12 -0.13 -6.60 8.95
N ALA A 13 1.18 -6.61 9.19
CA ALA A 13 2.06 -7.68 8.74
C ALA A 13 2.08 -8.78 9.81
N SER A 14 1.44 -9.90 9.52
CA SER A 14 1.35 -11.07 10.40
C SER A 14 2.65 -11.89 10.42
N ALA A 15 3.34 -11.98 11.57
CA ALA A 15 3.83 -13.23 12.18
C ALA A 15 4.52 -13.02 13.57
N ALA A 16 3.75 -13.30 14.66
CA ALA A 16 4.14 -13.70 16.04
C ALA A 16 4.94 -12.76 16.99
N PRO A 17 4.84 -12.96 18.33
CA PRO A 17 3.67 -12.89 19.21
C PRO A 17 3.53 -11.48 19.85
N ARG A 18 2.29 -11.12 20.20
CA ARG A 18 1.95 -9.87 20.90
C ARG A 18 2.42 -9.96 22.34
N ASP A 19 3.57 -9.36 22.65
CA ASP A 19 3.87 -8.90 24.00
C ASP A 19 3.71 -7.39 24.07
N THR A 20 2.90 -7.00 25.04
CA THR A 20 2.63 -5.66 25.52
C THR A 20 3.91 -4.85 25.69
N ALA A 21 4.08 -3.78 24.91
CA ALA A 21 5.02 -2.71 25.22
C ALA A 21 4.35 -1.36 24.94
N SER A 22 3.97 -0.71 26.04
CA SER A 22 3.72 0.71 26.13
C SER A 22 4.90 1.55 25.64
N SER A 23 4.58 2.77 25.24
CA SER A 23 5.40 4.00 25.25
C SER A 23 6.58 4.14 24.26
N ASP A 24 6.67 5.36 23.73
CA ASP A 24 7.83 6.01 23.13
C ASP A 24 8.17 5.72 21.66
N THR A 25 7.46 6.41 20.75
CA THR A 25 8.15 7.12 19.65
C THR A 25 7.41 8.42 19.31
N ALA A 26 7.31 9.32 20.29
CA ALA A 26 7.09 10.75 20.03
C ALA A 26 8.47 11.38 19.74
N SER A 27 8.95 11.27 18.50
CA SER A 27 10.19 11.94 18.10
C SER A 27 9.87 13.37 17.62
N ARG A 28 10.68 14.31 18.12
CA ARG A 28 10.51 15.77 18.09
C ARG A 28 10.62 16.31 16.66
N ALA A 29 9.50 16.35 15.94
CA ALA A 29 9.29 17.33 14.89
C ALA A 29 8.57 18.54 15.53
N ALA A 30 8.91 19.76 15.12
CA ALA A 30 8.18 20.96 15.52
C ALA A 30 6.71 20.80 15.11
N THR A 31 5.87 20.35 16.04
CA THR A 31 4.47 20.03 15.76
C THR A 31 3.72 21.34 15.57
N ALA A 32 3.43 21.69 14.32
CA ALA A 32 2.15 22.32 14.05
C ALA A 32 1.09 21.49 14.78
N ASP A 33 0.15 22.14 15.44
CA ASP A 33 -0.94 21.52 16.20
C ASP A 33 -1.87 20.74 15.24
N LEU A 34 -1.38 19.59 14.77
CA LEU A 34 -2.01 18.73 13.80
C LEU A 34 -2.93 17.79 14.58
N SER A 35 -4.23 17.96 14.39
CA SER A 35 -5.23 17.03 14.93
C SER A 35 -5.08 15.67 14.23
N LEU A 36 -4.49 14.70 14.92
CA LEU A 36 -4.34 13.33 14.44
C LEU A 36 -5.51 12.47 14.93
N ASN A 37 -6.16 11.77 14.00
CA ASN A 37 -7.17 10.76 14.33
C ASN A 37 -6.54 9.37 14.15
N ILE A 38 -6.53 8.57 15.22
CA ILE A 38 -6.04 7.20 15.19
C ILE A 38 -7.26 6.27 15.15
N LEU A 39 -7.35 5.46 14.09
CA LEU A 39 -8.45 4.54 13.87
C LEU A 39 -7.94 3.09 13.90
N GLU A 40 -8.59 2.24 14.68
CA GLU A 40 -8.22 0.83 14.81
C GLU A 40 -9.23 -0.06 14.06
N GLY A 41 -8.76 -0.88 13.12
CA GLY A 41 -9.59 -1.80 12.34
C GLY A 41 -10.54 -1.15 11.32
N GLN A 42 -10.50 0.17 11.15
CA GLN A 42 -11.40 0.93 10.28
C GLN A 42 -10.73 1.41 8.97
N SER A 43 -9.76 0.66 8.46
CA SER A 43 -8.98 1.05 7.26
C SER A 43 -9.84 1.42 6.05
N ARG A 44 -10.93 0.69 5.81
CA ARG A 44 -11.84 0.96 4.67
C ARG A 44 -12.57 2.30 4.82
N LEU A 45 -12.96 2.65 6.04
CA LEU A 45 -13.60 3.94 6.31
C LEU A 45 -12.61 5.08 6.12
N ALA A 46 -11.39 4.91 6.64
CA ALA A 46 -10.29 5.84 6.43
C ALA A 46 -10.00 6.07 4.94
N LEU A 47 -9.82 4.99 4.17
CA LEU A 47 -9.61 5.05 2.72
C LEU A 47 -10.77 5.74 1.98
N ALA A 48 -12.02 5.50 2.40
CA ALA A 48 -13.18 6.14 1.79
C ALA A 48 -13.25 7.66 2.06
N ALA A 49 -12.73 8.10 3.20
CA ALA A 49 -12.70 9.51 3.59
C ALA A 49 -11.46 10.26 3.08
N ALA A 50 -10.38 9.55 2.73
CA ALA A 50 -9.10 10.15 2.36
C ALA A 50 -9.11 10.80 0.96
N ASP A 51 -8.49 11.97 0.85
CA ASP A 51 -8.19 12.61 -0.43
C ASP A 51 -6.93 12.02 -1.08
N VAL A 52 -5.91 11.72 -0.28
CA VAL A 52 -4.64 11.09 -0.67
C VAL A 52 -4.19 10.15 0.45
N VAL A 53 -3.58 9.02 0.09
CA VAL A 53 -3.14 8.00 1.05
C VAL A 53 -1.63 7.84 1.00
N LEU A 54 -0.94 8.00 2.14
CA LEU A 54 0.45 7.60 2.30
C LEU A 54 0.48 6.21 2.94
N THR A 55 1.01 5.22 2.24
CA THR A 55 0.94 3.81 2.69
C THR A 55 2.30 3.12 2.64
N ALA A 56 2.51 2.23 3.60
CA ALA A 56 3.60 1.28 3.54
C ALA A 56 3.26 0.14 2.56
N SER A 57 4.26 -0.38 1.85
CA SER A 57 4.05 -1.48 0.89
C SER A 57 3.39 -2.70 1.56
N GLY A 58 2.39 -3.27 0.90
CA GLY A 58 1.62 -4.41 1.38
C GLY A 58 0.19 -4.42 0.85
N THR A 59 -0.66 -5.21 1.48
CA THR A 59 -2.10 -5.36 1.12
C THR A 59 -2.87 -4.04 1.16
N ALA A 60 -2.44 -3.09 2.01
CA ALA A 60 -3.00 -1.75 2.06
C ALA A 60 -2.89 -0.99 0.71
N THR A 61 -1.84 -1.22 -0.07
CA THR A 61 -1.69 -0.62 -1.40
C THR A 61 -2.75 -1.12 -2.37
N LEU A 62 -3.09 -2.41 -2.32
CA LEU A 62 -4.18 -2.98 -3.13
C LEU A 62 -5.55 -2.49 -2.65
N GLU A 63 -5.81 -2.45 -1.35
CA GLU A 63 -7.10 -1.91 -0.84
C GLU A 63 -7.29 -0.45 -1.23
N THR A 64 -6.22 0.36 -1.20
CA THR A 64 -6.24 1.75 -1.64
C THR A 64 -6.52 1.87 -3.14
N LEU A 65 -5.89 1.01 -3.96
CA LEU A 65 -6.14 0.94 -5.41
C LEU A 65 -7.61 0.61 -5.69
N LEU A 66 -8.15 -0.40 -5.01
CA LEU A 66 -9.54 -0.83 -5.18
C LEU A 66 -10.53 0.24 -4.70
N SER A 67 -10.12 1.08 -3.74
CA SER A 67 -10.88 2.25 -3.27
C SER A 67 -10.75 3.47 -4.19
N GLN A 68 -10.02 3.34 -5.30
CA GLN A 68 -9.76 4.39 -6.29
C GLN A 68 -9.15 5.68 -5.70
N ARG A 69 -8.27 5.53 -4.70
CA ARG A 69 -7.63 6.67 -4.04
C ARG A 69 -6.22 6.91 -4.56
N PRO A 70 -5.84 8.17 -4.84
CA PRO A 70 -4.45 8.49 -5.13
C PRO A 70 -3.60 8.17 -3.91
N MET A 71 -2.38 7.69 -4.14
CA MET A 71 -1.50 7.26 -3.06
C MET A 71 -0.03 7.57 -3.33
N VAL A 72 0.75 7.57 -2.26
CA VAL A 72 2.20 7.59 -2.24
C VAL A 72 2.66 6.35 -1.48
N VAL A 73 3.59 5.59 -2.06
CA VAL A 73 4.08 4.35 -1.46
C VAL A 73 5.48 4.56 -0.93
N ALA A 74 5.69 4.25 0.35
CA ALA A 74 7.00 4.27 0.96
C ALA A 74 7.38 2.87 1.43
N TYR A 75 8.63 2.46 1.21
CA TYR A 75 9.12 1.18 1.66
C TYR A 75 10.53 1.26 2.24
N LYS A 76 10.68 0.75 3.47
CA LYS A 76 11.97 0.59 4.14
C LYS A 76 12.12 -0.86 4.59
N LEU A 77 13.17 -1.52 4.11
CA LEU A 77 13.55 -2.86 4.52
C LEU A 77 14.57 -2.78 5.65
N ALA A 78 14.55 -3.77 6.54
CA ALA A 78 15.62 -3.97 7.50
C ALA A 78 16.98 -4.08 6.75
N PRO A 79 18.06 -3.45 7.26
CA PRO A 79 19.35 -3.40 6.57
C PRO A 79 19.89 -4.78 6.16
N LEU A 80 19.71 -5.79 7.01
CA LEU A 80 20.13 -7.17 6.72
C LEU A 80 19.35 -7.78 5.54
N THR A 81 18.02 -7.60 5.52
CA THR A 81 17.16 -8.07 4.42
C THR A 81 17.53 -7.38 3.11
N ALA A 82 17.78 -6.07 3.15
CA ALA A 82 18.21 -5.32 1.97
C ALA A 82 19.58 -5.77 1.46
N PHE A 83 20.53 -6.04 2.36
CA PHE A 83 21.84 -6.57 2.02
C PHE A 83 21.74 -7.94 1.33
N LEU A 84 20.92 -8.85 1.87
CA LEU A 84 20.68 -10.16 1.26
C LEU A 84 20.04 -10.04 -0.12
N LEU A 85 19.00 -9.22 -0.28
CA LEU A 85 18.33 -9.03 -1.58
C LEU A 85 19.26 -8.44 -2.63
N ARG A 86 20.12 -7.49 -2.26
CA ARG A 86 21.15 -6.93 -3.14
C ARG A 86 22.19 -7.98 -3.50
N GLY A 87 22.67 -8.74 -2.52
CA GLY A 87 23.68 -9.79 -2.72
C GLY A 87 23.20 -10.94 -3.61
N LEU A 88 21.90 -11.27 -3.55
CA LEU A 88 21.29 -12.31 -4.38
C LEU A 88 20.82 -11.79 -5.75
N GLY A 89 20.94 -10.48 -6.03
CA GLY A 89 20.53 -9.89 -7.31
C GLY A 89 19.02 -9.85 -7.55
N LEU A 90 18.20 -9.96 -6.49
CA LEU A 90 16.73 -9.96 -6.56
C LEU A 90 16.13 -8.54 -6.69
N VAL A 91 16.94 -7.48 -6.59
CA VAL A 91 16.50 -6.07 -6.67
C VAL A 91 16.25 -5.59 -8.12
N LYS A 92 16.16 -6.51 -9.10
CA LYS A 92 15.97 -6.15 -10.52
C LYS A 92 14.53 -5.77 -10.89
N VAL A 93 13.60 -5.78 -9.93
CA VAL A 93 12.19 -5.44 -10.17
C VAL A 93 12.08 -3.93 -10.41
N ARG A 94 11.49 -3.53 -11.54
CA ARG A 94 11.33 -2.11 -11.91
C ARG A 94 10.37 -1.35 -11.00
N HIS A 95 9.42 -2.07 -10.40
CA HIS A 95 8.43 -1.55 -9.47
C HIS A 95 8.33 -2.45 -8.25
N PHE A 96 8.07 -1.87 -7.09
CA PHE A 96 7.92 -2.61 -5.83
C PHE A 96 6.47 -2.63 -5.35
N SER A 97 5.71 -1.59 -5.66
CA SER A 97 4.33 -1.45 -5.21
C SER A 97 3.35 -2.26 -6.08
N GLN A 98 2.35 -2.87 -5.45
CA GLN A 98 1.32 -3.63 -6.17
C GLN A 98 0.60 -2.80 -7.26
N PRO A 99 0.26 -1.51 -7.04
CA PRO A 99 -0.37 -0.68 -8.06
C PRO A 99 0.48 -0.55 -9.34
N ASN A 100 1.76 -0.21 -9.21
CA ASN A 100 2.64 -0.02 -10.38
C ASN A 100 2.92 -1.35 -11.09
N LEU A 101 3.04 -2.45 -10.35
CA LEU A 101 3.18 -3.80 -10.92
C LEU A 101 1.94 -4.22 -11.72
N LEU A 102 0.74 -4.00 -11.17
CA LEU A 102 -0.53 -4.36 -11.82
C LEU A 102 -0.84 -3.48 -13.03
N VAL A 103 -0.45 -2.20 -12.99
CA VAL A 103 -0.62 -1.27 -14.12
C VAL A 103 0.50 -1.44 -15.17
N GLY A 104 1.64 -2.02 -14.79
CA GLY A 104 2.79 -2.25 -15.68
C GLY A 104 3.64 -1.02 -15.97
N ARG A 105 3.42 0.07 -15.23
CA ARG A 105 4.21 1.31 -15.27
C ARG A 105 4.07 2.06 -13.95
N GLU A 106 4.91 3.05 -13.75
CA GLU A 106 4.75 4.00 -12.65
C GLU A 106 3.49 4.84 -12.86
N ILE A 107 2.48 4.58 -12.02
CA ILE A 107 1.22 5.34 -11.94
C ILE A 107 1.12 6.09 -10.61
N VAL A 108 1.76 5.56 -9.56
CA VAL A 108 1.89 6.21 -8.26
C VAL A 108 3.37 6.35 -7.89
N PRO A 109 3.74 7.46 -7.23
CA PRO A 109 5.11 7.65 -6.76
C PRO A 109 5.46 6.60 -5.69
N GLU A 110 6.60 5.94 -5.88
CA GLU A 110 7.12 4.93 -4.96
C GLU A 110 8.55 5.27 -4.50
N PHE A 111 8.78 5.25 -3.19
CA PHE A 111 10.05 5.60 -2.57
C PHE A 111 10.63 4.42 -1.82
N PHE A 112 11.87 4.05 -2.14
CA PHE A 112 12.56 2.91 -1.56
C PHE A 112 13.74 3.35 -0.70
N GLN A 113 13.83 2.78 0.50
CA GLN A 113 14.93 2.93 1.45
C GLN A 113 15.31 4.39 1.72
N GLU A 114 16.48 4.83 1.26
CA GLU A 114 17.04 6.15 1.52
C GLU A 114 16.24 7.26 0.80
N ALA A 115 15.51 6.94 -0.27
CA ALA A 115 14.65 7.88 -0.98
C ALA A 115 13.35 8.22 -0.23
N ALA A 116 12.94 7.40 0.76
CA ALA A 116 11.75 7.65 1.57
C ALA A 116 12.06 8.66 2.69
N THR A 117 12.33 9.91 2.31
CA THR A 117 12.54 11.04 3.23
C THR A 117 11.23 11.80 3.48
N PRO A 118 11.05 12.43 4.66
CA PRO A 118 9.84 13.21 4.95
C PRO A 118 9.54 14.28 3.90
N GLU A 119 10.57 14.95 3.39
CA GLU A 119 10.44 16.01 2.39
C GLU A 119 9.95 15.46 1.04
N ALA A 120 10.51 14.32 0.60
CA ALA A 120 10.12 13.68 -0.65
C ALA A 120 8.69 13.14 -0.59
N LEU A 121 8.32 12.51 0.53
CA LEU A 121 6.98 11.99 0.75
C LEU A 121 5.95 13.13 0.84
N GLY A 122 6.25 14.18 1.60
CA GLY A 122 5.38 15.35 1.73
C GLY A 122 5.15 16.05 0.40
N ALA A 123 6.22 16.26 -0.39
CA ALA A 123 6.11 16.84 -1.73
C ALA A 123 5.24 15.98 -2.65
N ALA A 124 5.40 14.64 -2.63
CA ALA A 124 4.58 13.74 -3.43
C ALA A 124 3.09 13.74 -3.03
N VAL A 125 2.80 13.86 -1.72
CA VAL A 125 1.41 13.98 -1.23
C VAL A 125 0.79 15.31 -1.67
N LEU A 126 1.52 16.42 -1.50
CA LEU A 126 1.06 17.75 -1.93
C LEU A 126 0.81 17.79 -3.44
N HIS A 127 1.69 17.17 -4.23
CA HIS A 127 1.53 17.06 -5.68
C HIS A 127 0.19 16.44 -6.08
N TRP A 128 -0.28 15.42 -5.36
CA TRP A 128 -1.61 14.84 -5.61
C TRP A 128 -2.75 15.79 -5.25
N LEU A 129 -2.63 16.53 -4.15
CA LEU A 129 -3.63 17.50 -3.72
C LEU A 129 -3.74 18.70 -4.68
N GLU A 130 -2.63 19.09 -5.29
CA GLU A 130 -2.53 20.26 -6.18
C GLU A 130 -2.86 19.96 -7.65
N GLN A 131 -2.92 18.67 -8.05
CA GLN A 131 -3.10 18.26 -9.45
C GLN A 131 -4.30 17.35 -9.66
N PRO A 132 -5.54 17.86 -9.48
CA PRO A 132 -6.76 17.06 -9.64
C PRO A 132 -6.90 16.46 -11.05
N GLN A 133 -6.32 17.07 -12.08
CA GLN A 133 -6.33 16.57 -13.45
C GLN A 133 -5.65 15.19 -13.62
N ARG A 134 -4.75 14.80 -12.72
CA ARG A 134 -4.10 13.48 -12.76
C ARG A 134 -4.97 12.37 -12.16
N LEU A 135 -6.03 12.73 -11.45
CA LEU A 135 -6.90 11.77 -10.78
C LEU A 135 -7.71 10.94 -11.77
N ASP A 136 -8.08 11.51 -12.92
CA ASP A 136 -8.86 10.79 -13.92
C ASP A 136 -8.04 9.67 -14.56
N GLU A 137 -6.79 9.95 -14.93
CA GLU A 137 -5.86 8.94 -15.44
C GLU A 137 -5.64 7.80 -14.42
N LEU A 138 -5.47 8.17 -13.15
CA LEU A 138 -5.30 7.21 -12.06
C LEU A 138 -6.56 6.35 -11.86
N ARG A 139 -7.74 6.97 -11.82
CA ARG A 139 -9.02 6.26 -11.67
C ARG A 139 -9.29 5.30 -12.82
N ASP A 140 -8.94 5.70 -14.05
CA ASP A 140 -9.06 4.86 -15.22
C ASP A 140 -8.12 3.65 -15.15
N ALA A 141 -6.85 3.88 -14.78
CA ALA A 141 -5.88 2.81 -14.60
C ALA A 141 -6.31 1.83 -13.50
N PHE A 142 -6.74 2.33 -12.35
CA PHE A 142 -7.20 1.51 -11.23
C PHE A 142 -8.52 0.81 -11.54
N GLY A 143 -9.42 1.45 -12.28
CA GLY A 143 -10.66 0.86 -12.76
C GLY A 143 -10.43 -0.32 -13.70
N ARG A 144 -9.41 -0.26 -14.56
CA ARG A 144 -8.98 -1.40 -15.39
C ARG A 144 -8.49 -2.56 -14.52
N VAL A 145 -7.54 -2.30 -13.63
CA VAL A 145 -7.01 -3.31 -12.69
C VAL A 145 -8.12 -3.95 -11.86
N HIS A 146 -9.07 -3.15 -11.35
CA HIS A 146 -10.19 -3.66 -10.57
C HIS A 146 -11.04 -4.66 -11.37
N ARG A 147 -11.36 -4.35 -12.64
CA ARG A 147 -12.10 -5.26 -13.52
C ARG A 147 -11.30 -6.53 -13.81
N ASP A 148 -10.00 -6.41 -14.06
CA ASP A 148 -9.13 -7.55 -14.37
C ASP A 148 -9.01 -8.52 -13.20
N LEU A 149 -9.01 -8.01 -11.96
CA LEU A 149 -8.97 -8.82 -10.74
C LEU A 149 -10.33 -9.42 -10.36
N ARG A 150 -11.44 -8.90 -10.89
CA ARG A 150 -12.81 -9.36 -10.57
C ARG A 150 -13.19 -10.64 -11.33
N ARG A 151 -12.39 -11.69 -11.13
CA ARG A 151 -12.54 -13.00 -11.81
C ARG A 151 -13.14 -14.11 -10.94
N GLY A 152 -13.69 -13.77 -9.77
CA GLY A 152 -14.28 -14.77 -8.88
C GLY A 152 -13.23 -15.72 -8.28
N GLY A 153 -12.10 -15.17 -7.79
CA GLY A 153 -10.96 -15.96 -7.32
C GLY A 153 -11.29 -17.04 -6.29
N ALA A 154 -12.29 -16.82 -5.43
CA ALA A 154 -12.76 -17.84 -4.49
C ALA A 154 -13.40 -19.06 -5.18
N ALA A 155 -14.20 -18.82 -6.22
CA ALA A 155 -14.81 -19.91 -7.00
C ALA A 155 -13.75 -20.68 -7.78
N LEU A 156 -12.81 -19.99 -8.42
CA LEU A 156 -11.69 -20.61 -9.13
C LEU A 156 -10.80 -21.43 -8.19
N ALA A 157 -10.53 -20.92 -6.98
CA ALA A 157 -9.77 -21.65 -5.98
C ALA A 157 -10.51 -22.91 -5.51
N ALA A 158 -11.82 -22.82 -5.28
CA ALA A 158 -12.65 -23.97 -4.93
C ALA A 158 -12.66 -25.03 -6.03
N GLU A 159 -12.83 -24.62 -7.29
CA GLU A 159 -12.78 -25.50 -8.46
C GLU A 159 -11.44 -26.24 -8.57
N ALA A 160 -10.32 -25.53 -8.43
CA ALA A 160 -8.99 -26.12 -8.46
C ALA A 160 -8.75 -27.13 -7.32
N VAL A 161 -9.28 -26.87 -6.13
CA VAL A 161 -9.19 -27.80 -4.99
C VAL A 161 -10.03 -29.06 -5.26
N LEU A 162 -11.24 -28.91 -5.80
CA LEU A 162 -12.10 -30.04 -6.15
C LEU A 162 -11.45 -30.93 -7.21
N GLU A 163 -10.88 -30.34 -8.26
CA GLU A 163 -10.16 -31.07 -9.32
C GLU A 163 -9.00 -31.89 -8.74
N LEU A 164 -8.22 -31.29 -7.83
CA LEU A 164 -7.10 -31.98 -7.18
C LEU A 164 -7.58 -33.19 -6.35
N VAL A 165 -8.65 -33.02 -5.57
CA VAL A 165 -9.23 -34.10 -4.75
C VAL A 165 -9.73 -35.24 -5.64
N GLU A 166 -10.49 -34.94 -6.70
CA GLU A 166 -10.99 -35.97 -7.60
C GLU A 166 -9.87 -36.70 -8.36
N SER A 167 -8.78 -36.01 -8.70
CA SER A 167 -7.61 -36.63 -9.33
C SER A 167 -6.87 -37.57 -8.38
N ALA A 168 -6.84 -37.25 -7.08
CA ALA A 168 -6.22 -38.07 -6.05
C ALA A 168 -7.08 -39.29 -5.69
N SER A 169 -8.40 -39.17 -5.68
CA SER A 169 -9.32 -40.29 -5.43
C SER A 169 -9.42 -41.30 -6.59
N ARG A 170 -8.93 -40.94 -7.78
CA ARG A 170 -8.87 -41.82 -8.96
C ARG A 170 -7.56 -42.62 -9.08
N ARG A 171 -6.61 -42.43 -8.16
CA ARG A 171 -5.39 -43.23 -8.02
C ARG A 171 -5.54 -44.26 -6.92
#